data_AF-A0A4Q2M5A7-F1
#
_entry.id   AF-A0A4Q2M5A7-F1
#
_cell.length_a   1.000
_cell.length_b   1.000
_cell.length_c   1.000
_cell.angle_alpha   90.00
_cell.angle_beta   90.00
_cell.angle_gamma   90.00
#
_symmetry.space_group_name_H-M   'P 1'
#
loop_
_entity.id
_entity.type
_entity.pdbx_description
1 polymer ?
#
loop_
_entity_poly.entity_id
_entity_poly.type
_entity_poly.pdbx_seq_one_letter_code
_entity_poly.pdbx_strand_id
1 'polypeptide(L)'
;MTDDVPPPAGVPSGVTVPAGQAVPGSALAATVVLVRDSETGPEVLLLERPSDRGSFAGAWVFPGGAVEADDAGLGAAAVRETREETGLVLGESDLVELSHWTPPADTPRRFDTWFFVARAPGGSIALPAAEIVGSQWLRPADALALHATGALTLYPPTWVTLAGLRGDADVDALLTRISALEPPHFVGRFAPGRVLVWSDDVAFADDALLEAPGARHRLDLSALPWSYERS
;
A
#
# COMPACT_ATOMS: atom_id res chain seq x y z
N MET A 1 -34.55 -5.63 -8.22
CA MET A 1 -34.04 -4.36 -8.77
C MET A 1 -32.84 -4.01 -7.93
N THR A 2 -31.66 -4.43 -8.36
CA THR A 2 -30.41 -3.95 -7.79
C THR A 2 -30.27 -2.51 -8.24
N ASP A 3 -30.25 -1.56 -7.30
CA ASP A 3 -29.93 -0.17 -7.60
C ASP A 3 -28.51 -0.14 -8.17
N ASP A 4 -28.42 0.05 -9.49
CA ASP A 4 -27.19 0.27 -10.21
C ASP A 4 -26.73 1.69 -9.90
N VAL A 5 -26.07 1.84 -8.74
CA VAL A 5 -25.47 3.12 -8.33
C VAL A 5 -24.34 3.40 -9.33
N PRO A 6 -24.42 4.49 -10.12
CA PRO A 6 -23.39 4.79 -11.11
C PRO A 6 -22.03 4.92 -10.40
N PRO A 7 -20.95 4.38 -10.99
CA PRO A 7 -19.64 4.41 -10.36
C PRO A 7 -19.22 5.87 -10.06
N PRO A 8 -18.51 6.12 -8.95
CA PRO A 8 -18.05 7.46 -8.62
C PRO A 8 -17.18 8.03 -9.75
N ALA A 9 -17.26 9.35 -9.96
CA ALA A 9 -16.49 10.02 -11.00
C ALA A 9 -14.98 9.74 -10.80
N GLY A 10 -14.32 9.11 -11.77
CA GLY A 10 -12.90 8.72 -11.69
C GLY A 10 -12.64 7.22 -11.87
N VAL A 11 -13.67 6.37 -11.75
CA VAL A 11 -13.58 4.94 -12.09
C VAL A 11 -13.67 4.76 -13.61
N PRO A 12 -12.73 4.08 -14.27
CA PRO A 12 -12.84 3.75 -15.70
C PRO A 12 -14.09 2.91 -15.98
N SER A 13 -14.76 3.16 -17.11
CA SER A 13 -15.96 2.39 -17.49
C SER A 13 -15.63 0.91 -17.66
N GLY A 14 -16.32 0.03 -16.92
CA GLY A 14 -16.12 -1.44 -16.99
C GLY A 14 -15.39 -2.04 -15.79
N VAL A 15 -14.79 -1.22 -14.93
CA VAL A 15 -14.09 -1.66 -13.72
C VAL A 15 -15.09 -1.89 -12.58
N THR A 16 -15.05 -3.09 -11.97
CA THR A 16 -15.80 -3.35 -10.73
C THR A 16 -14.99 -2.92 -9.51
N VAL A 17 -15.58 -2.06 -8.67
CA VAL A 17 -15.02 -1.61 -7.40
C VAL A 17 -16.05 -1.89 -6.30
N PRO A 18 -15.64 -2.28 -5.09
CA PRO A 18 -16.57 -2.39 -3.97
C PRO A 18 -17.36 -1.09 -3.76
N ALA A 19 -18.69 -1.22 -3.67
CA ALA A 19 -19.60 -0.08 -3.58
C ALA A 19 -19.32 0.77 -2.32
N GLY A 20 -19.23 2.09 -2.48
CA GLY A 20 -19.07 3.05 -1.39
C GLY A 20 -17.64 3.28 -0.90
N GLN A 21 -16.64 2.58 -1.48
CA GLN A 21 -15.24 2.74 -1.08
C GLN A 21 -14.46 3.74 -1.96
N ALA A 22 -14.81 3.88 -3.25
CA ALA A 22 -14.08 4.79 -4.14
C ALA A 22 -14.40 6.27 -3.92
N VAL A 23 -13.35 7.08 -3.79
CA VAL A 23 -13.49 8.54 -3.62
C VAL A 23 -13.65 9.26 -4.98
N PRO A 24 -14.71 10.08 -5.16
CA PRO A 24 -14.90 10.87 -6.37
C PRO A 24 -13.72 11.79 -6.68
N GLY A 25 -13.30 11.81 -7.94
CA GLY A 25 -12.19 12.59 -8.47
C GLY A 25 -10.81 11.97 -8.28
N SER A 26 -10.71 10.80 -7.63
CA SER A 26 -9.46 10.05 -7.50
C SER A 26 -9.32 9.01 -8.62
N ALA A 27 -8.10 8.83 -9.11
CA ALA A 27 -7.79 7.65 -9.92
C ALA A 27 -7.72 6.42 -9.00
N LEU A 28 -8.15 5.27 -9.49
CA LEU A 28 -7.97 4.02 -8.76
C LEU A 28 -6.57 3.47 -8.99
N ALA A 29 -6.02 2.78 -8.01
CA ALA A 29 -4.78 2.06 -8.12
C ALA A 29 -4.84 0.72 -7.39
N ALA A 30 -3.99 -0.21 -7.83
CA ALA A 30 -3.81 -1.50 -7.19
C ALA A 30 -2.33 -1.78 -6.96
N THR A 31 -2.00 -2.37 -5.81
CA THR A 31 -0.62 -2.63 -5.38
C THR A 31 -0.52 -4.04 -4.80
N VAL A 32 0.55 -4.78 -5.10
CA VAL A 32 0.75 -6.15 -4.60
C VAL A 32 1.98 -6.25 -3.72
N VAL A 33 1.80 -6.66 -2.47
CA VAL A 33 2.86 -7.09 -1.59
C VAL A 33 3.18 -8.55 -1.90
N LEU A 34 4.23 -8.78 -2.67
CA LEU A 34 4.75 -10.13 -2.92
C LEU A 34 5.53 -10.62 -1.70
N VAL A 35 5.15 -11.78 -1.16
CA VAL A 35 5.80 -12.40 0.00
C VAL A 35 6.42 -13.76 -0.32
N ARG A 36 7.58 -14.06 0.26
CA ARG A 36 8.20 -15.40 0.18
C ARG A 36 8.81 -15.81 1.51
N ASP A 37 8.98 -17.10 1.71
CA ASP A 37 9.68 -17.64 2.88
C ASP A 37 11.20 -17.38 2.77
N SER A 38 11.82 -17.14 3.92
CA SER A 38 13.28 -17.13 4.09
C SER A 38 13.65 -17.91 5.37
N GLU A 39 14.94 -18.13 5.61
CA GLU A 39 15.42 -18.84 6.80
C GLU A 39 14.99 -18.20 8.13
N THR A 40 14.65 -16.91 8.12
CA THR A 40 14.34 -16.15 9.35
C THR A 40 12.97 -15.47 9.30
N GLY A 41 12.06 -16.02 8.51
CA GLY A 41 10.68 -15.56 8.35
C GLY A 41 10.37 -14.94 6.98
N PRO A 42 9.16 -14.41 6.78
CA PRO A 42 8.74 -13.86 5.49
C PRO A 42 9.56 -12.64 5.05
N GLU A 43 9.91 -12.60 3.77
CA GLU A 43 10.44 -11.44 3.06
C GLU A 43 9.38 -10.86 2.12
N VAL A 44 9.43 -9.55 1.89
CA VAL A 44 8.65 -8.84 0.87
C VAL A 44 9.55 -8.36 -0.26
N LEU A 45 9.01 -8.30 -1.48
CA LEU A 45 9.70 -7.66 -2.59
C LEU A 45 9.44 -6.15 -2.56
N LEU A 46 10.52 -5.36 -2.52
CA LEU A 46 10.48 -3.92 -2.72
C LEU A 46 11.22 -3.55 -4.01
N LEU A 47 10.70 -2.56 -4.72
CA LEU A 47 11.21 -2.02 -5.97
C LEU A 47 11.71 -0.59 -5.76
N GLU A 48 12.87 -0.26 -6.32
CA GLU A 48 13.44 1.08 -6.24
C GLU A 48 13.02 1.92 -7.46
N ARG A 49 12.36 3.05 -7.19
CA ARG A 49 12.00 4.02 -8.24
C ARG A 49 13.21 4.89 -8.60
N PRO A 50 13.36 5.29 -9.89
CA PRO A 50 14.37 6.26 -10.30
C PRO A 50 14.38 7.49 -9.40
N SER A 51 15.57 7.98 -9.04
CA SER A 51 15.72 9.16 -8.17
C SER A 51 15.57 10.50 -8.90
N ASP A 52 15.59 10.50 -10.23
CA ASP A 52 15.63 11.68 -11.07
C ASP A 52 14.31 12.00 -11.79
N ARG A 53 13.30 11.13 -11.70
CA ARG A 53 12.03 11.26 -12.43
C ARG A 53 10.90 10.44 -11.83
N GLY A 54 9.68 10.76 -12.25
CA GLY A 54 8.46 10.05 -11.86
C GLY A 54 7.94 10.43 -10.46
N SER A 55 6.78 9.88 -10.11
CA SER A 55 6.23 9.97 -8.75
C SER A 55 7.09 9.15 -7.80
N PHE A 56 7.20 9.59 -6.54
CA PHE A 56 7.95 8.90 -5.48
C PHE A 56 9.42 8.64 -5.86
N ALA A 57 10.10 9.65 -6.43
CA ALA A 57 11.48 9.52 -6.88
C ALA A 57 12.42 9.05 -5.75
N GLY A 58 13.19 7.99 -6.00
CA GLY A 58 14.12 7.38 -5.05
C GLY A 58 13.44 6.57 -3.93
N ALA A 59 12.12 6.41 -3.96
CA ALA A 59 11.39 5.62 -2.99
C ALA A 59 11.48 4.13 -3.29
N TRP A 60 11.38 3.35 -2.22
CA TRP A 60 11.16 1.92 -2.28
C TRP A 60 9.67 1.62 -2.12
N VAL A 61 9.10 0.94 -3.10
CA VAL A 61 7.66 0.71 -3.23
C VAL A 61 7.37 -0.77 -3.50
N PHE A 62 6.11 -1.16 -3.39
CA PHE A 62 5.63 -2.45 -3.89
C PHE A 62 5.24 -2.30 -5.37
N PRO A 63 5.20 -3.39 -6.16
CA PRO A 63 4.69 -3.32 -7.51
C PRO A 63 3.23 -2.86 -7.55
N GLY A 64 2.90 -1.98 -8.47
CA GLY A 64 1.54 -1.46 -8.59
C GLY A 64 1.42 -0.16 -9.37
N GLY A 65 0.19 0.15 -9.76
CA GLY A 65 -0.10 1.28 -10.62
C GLY A 65 -1.59 1.57 -10.74
N ALA A 66 -1.91 2.46 -11.68
CA ALA A 66 -3.28 2.90 -11.88
C ALA A 66 -4.12 1.79 -12.52
N VAL A 67 -5.40 1.74 -12.17
CA VAL A 67 -6.37 0.92 -12.91
C VAL A 67 -6.66 1.58 -14.25
N GLU A 68 -6.53 0.82 -15.32
CA GLU A 68 -6.79 1.25 -16.68
C GLU A 68 -8.18 0.85 -17.16
N ALA A 69 -8.64 1.42 -18.28
CA ALA A 69 -9.97 1.14 -18.81
C ALA A 69 -10.16 -0.31 -19.27
N ASP A 70 -9.07 -0.98 -19.66
CA ASP A 70 -9.08 -2.35 -20.14
C ASP A 70 -8.93 -3.37 -18.99
N ASP A 71 -8.69 -2.92 -17.75
CA ASP A 71 -8.66 -3.79 -16.59
C ASP A 71 -10.08 -4.19 -16.18
N ALA A 72 -10.32 -5.48 -15.96
CA ALA A 72 -11.62 -5.99 -15.53
C ALA A 72 -11.98 -5.58 -14.07
N GLY A 73 -11.00 -5.12 -13.30
CA GLY A 73 -11.13 -4.80 -11.89
C GLY A 73 -9.78 -4.50 -11.24
N LEU A 74 -9.81 -4.24 -9.93
CA LEU A 74 -8.61 -4.00 -9.13
C LEU A 74 -7.63 -5.18 -9.17
N GLY A 75 -8.13 -6.41 -9.11
CA GLY A 75 -7.31 -7.63 -9.17
C GLY A 75 -6.56 -7.76 -10.50
N ALA A 76 -7.25 -7.54 -11.62
CA ALA A 76 -6.66 -7.53 -12.96
C ALA A 76 -5.54 -6.48 -13.08
N ALA A 77 -5.76 -5.26 -12.60
CA ALA A 77 -4.74 -4.21 -12.58
C ALA A 77 -3.53 -4.63 -11.73
N ALA A 78 -3.77 -5.19 -10.53
CA ALA A 78 -2.71 -5.65 -9.63
C ALA A 78 -1.81 -6.73 -10.28
N VAL A 79 -2.42 -7.69 -10.97
CA VAL A 79 -1.73 -8.75 -11.70
C VAL A 79 -0.94 -8.18 -12.88
N ARG A 80 -1.54 -7.29 -13.68
CA ARG A 80 -0.89 -6.64 -14.82
C ARG A 80 0.35 -5.87 -14.39
N GLU A 81 0.20 -4.96 -13.43
CA GLU A 81 1.28 -4.12 -12.90
C GLU A 81 2.42 -4.98 -12.31
N THR A 82 2.08 -6.03 -11.55
CA THR A 82 3.09 -6.96 -11.02
C THR A 82 3.89 -7.61 -12.15
N ARG A 83 3.23 -8.07 -13.21
CA ARG A 83 3.91 -8.67 -14.36
C ARG A 83 4.77 -7.66 -15.09
N GLU A 84 4.31 -6.44 -15.29
CA GLU A 84 5.02 -5.39 -16.01
C GLU A 84 6.28 -4.92 -15.26
N GLU A 85 6.17 -4.71 -13.95
CA GLU A 85 7.28 -4.18 -13.15
C GLU A 85 8.27 -5.25 -12.67
N THR A 86 7.86 -6.52 -12.59
CA THR A 86 8.71 -7.59 -12.02
C THR A 86 8.91 -8.80 -12.92
N GLY A 87 8.11 -8.97 -13.97
CA GLY A 87 8.07 -10.19 -14.79
C GLY A 87 7.40 -11.40 -14.12
N LEU A 88 6.99 -11.28 -12.85
CA LEU A 88 6.32 -12.37 -12.12
C LEU A 88 4.84 -12.44 -12.50
N VAL A 89 4.34 -13.66 -12.69
CA VAL A 89 2.96 -13.90 -13.15
C VAL A 89 2.12 -14.45 -12.01
N LEU A 90 1.07 -13.71 -11.66
CA LEU A 90 0.04 -14.09 -10.69
C LEU A 90 -1.30 -14.33 -11.40
N GLY A 91 -2.18 -15.07 -10.75
CA GLY A 91 -3.62 -15.04 -11.03
C GLY A 91 -4.36 -14.19 -10.01
N GLU A 92 -5.56 -13.69 -10.36
CA GLU A 92 -6.39 -12.93 -9.42
C GLU A 92 -6.79 -13.76 -8.18
N SER A 93 -6.88 -15.08 -8.32
CA SER A 93 -7.15 -16.00 -7.20
C SER A 93 -6.01 -16.10 -6.18
N ASP A 94 -4.81 -15.60 -6.52
CA ASP A 94 -3.65 -15.59 -5.62
C ASP A 94 -3.65 -14.36 -4.71
N LEU A 95 -4.52 -13.39 -4.99
CA LEU A 95 -4.58 -12.11 -4.27
C LEU A 95 -5.47 -12.23 -3.03
N VAL A 96 -4.91 -11.81 -1.89
CA VAL A 96 -5.68 -11.55 -0.67
C VAL A 96 -5.71 -10.05 -0.45
N GLU A 97 -6.89 -9.46 -0.26
CA GLU A 97 -7.01 -8.04 0.04
C GLU A 97 -6.34 -7.72 1.38
N LEU A 98 -5.45 -6.73 1.38
CA LEU A 98 -4.62 -6.38 2.52
C LEU A 98 -5.09 -5.09 3.20
N SER A 99 -5.38 -4.05 2.42
CA SER A 99 -5.83 -2.76 2.93
C SER A 99 -6.29 -1.85 1.79
N HIS A 100 -7.06 -0.84 2.10
CA HIS A 100 -7.48 0.20 1.17
C HIS A 100 -7.00 1.57 1.68
N TRP A 101 -6.42 2.38 0.79
CA TRP A 101 -5.82 3.67 1.13
C TRP A 101 -6.45 4.80 0.35
N THR A 102 -7.10 5.71 1.07
CA THR A 102 -7.63 6.95 0.52
C THR A 102 -6.70 8.10 0.88
N PRO A 103 -6.16 8.81 -0.13
CA PRO A 103 -5.23 9.91 0.11
C PRO A 103 -5.97 11.13 0.70
N PRO A 104 -5.27 11.96 1.51
CA PRO A 104 -5.81 13.22 2.00
C PRO A 104 -6.42 14.06 0.87
N ALA A 105 -7.51 14.77 1.18
CA ALA A 105 -8.30 15.51 0.19
C ALA A 105 -7.47 16.53 -0.62
N ASP A 106 -6.48 17.15 0.02
CA ASP A 106 -5.64 18.21 -0.58
C ASP A 106 -4.46 17.68 -1.42
N THR A 107 -4.37 16.36 -1.62
CA THR A 107 -3.28 15.76 -2.39
C THR A 107 -3.45 16.06 -3.89
N PRO A 108 -2.48 16.68 -4.58
CA PRO A 108 -2.64 17.12 -5.98
C PRO A 108 -2.97 16.02 -6.99
N ARG A 109 -2.46 14.79 -6.76
CA ARG A 109 -2.80 13.59 -7.53
C ARG A 109 -3.24 12.51 -6.55
N ARG A 110 -4.52 12.17 -6.59
CA ARG A 110 -5.16 11.25 -5.65
C ARG A 110 -5.28 9.88 -6.29
N PHE A 111 -4.55 8.92 -5.74
CA PHE A 111 -4.75 7.50 -6.03
C PHE A 111 -5.44 6.84 -4.85
N ASP A 112 -6.68 6.43 -5.06
CA ASP A 112 -7.40 5.59 -4.12
C ASP A 112 -6.94 4.14 -4.37
N THR A 113 -6.17 3.61 -3.43
CA THR A 113 -5.27 2.48 -3.71
C THR A 113 -5.65 1.25 -2.89
N TRP A 114 -5.95 0.14 -3.57
CA TRP A 114 -6.13 -1.16 -2.93
C TRP A 114 -4.81 -1.91 -2.92
N PHE A 115 -4.45 -2.39 -1.74
CA PHE A 115 -3.28 -3.23 -1.53
C PHE A 115 -3.75 -4.67 -1.41
N PHE A 116 -3.06 -5.55 -2.11
CA PHE A 116 -3.19 -6.99 -2.01
C PHE A 116 -1.88 -7.57 -1.48
N VAL A 117 -1.94 -8.77 -0.91
CA VAL A 117 -0.78 -9.60 -0.62
C VAL A 117 -0.91 -10.91 -1.39
N ALA A 118 0.21 -11.40 -1.91
CA ALA A 118 0.25 -12.67 -2.64
C ALA A 118 1.57 -13.39 -2.38
N ARG A 119 1.52 -14.71 -2.32
CA ARG A 119 2.74 -15.52 -2.32
C ARG A 119 3.46 -15.30 -3.66
N ALA A 120 4.75 -14.99 -3.58
CA ALA A 120 5.57 -14.79 -4.75
C ALA A 120 5.60 -16.08 -5.58
N PRO A 121 5.29 -16.00 -6.89
CA PRO A 121 5.47 -17.16 -7.75
C PRO A 121 6.97 -17.43 -7.86
N GLY A 122 7.36 -18.70 -7.99
CA GLY A 122 8.73 -19.02 -8.35
C GLY A 122 9.10 -18.34 -9.68
N GLY A 123 10.36 -17.94 -9.85
CA GLY A 123 10.78 -17.25 -11.07
C GLY A 123 11.95 -16.29 -10.83
N SER A 124 12.39 -15.65 -11.91
CA SER A 124 13.39 -14.58 -11.85
C SER A 124 12.71 -13.23 -12.03
N ILE A 125 13.16 -12.23 -11.27
CA ILE A 125 12.70 -10.86 -11.42
C ILE A 125 13.31 -10.28 -12.70
N ALA A 126 12.48 -9.71 -13.54
CA ALA A 126 12.85 -8.99 -14.75
C ALA A 126 12.27 -7.57 -14.69
N LEU A 127 13.12 -6.60 -14.36
CA LEU A 127 12.72 -5.21 -14.16
C LEU A 127 12.71 -4.42 -15.48
N PRO A 128 11.69 -3.59 -15.74
CA PRO A 128 11.75 -2.60 -16.81
C PRO A 128 12.69 -1.46 -16.36
N ALA A 129 13.94 -1.52 -16.79
CA ALA A 129 15.02 -0.63 -16.32
C ALA A 129 14.74 0.89 -16.48
N ALA A 130 13.76 1.29 -17.31
CA ALA A 130 13.36 2.68 -17.47
C ALA A 130 12.50 3.20 -16.31
N GLU A 131 11.79 2.30 -15.61
CA GLU A 131 10.75 2.62 -14.62
C GLU A 131 11.12 2.15 -13.22
N ILE A 132 11.89 1.06 -13.13
CA ILE A 132 12.39 0.47 -11.87
C ILE A 132 13.91 0.26 -12.00
N VAL A 133 14.68 0.82 -11.07
CA VAL A 133 16.15 0.81 -11.12
C VAL A 133 16.79 -0.26 -10.23
N GLY A 134 16.01 -0.87 -9.34
CA GLY A 134 16.48 -1.87 -8.41
C GLY A 134 15.32 -2.67 -7.79
N SER A 135 15.65 -3.81 -7.19
CA SER A 135 14.70 -4.60 -6.42
C SER A 135 15.41 -5.35 -5.31
N GLN A 136 14.74 -5.55 -4.18
CA GLN A 136 15.28 -6.30 -3.07
C GLN A 136 14.20 -7.07 -2.33
N TRP A 137 14.52 -8.31 -1.97
CA TRP A 137 13.78 -9.06 -0.97
C TRP A 137 14.30 -8.67 0.41
N LEU A 138 13.39 -8.20 1.26
CA LEU A 138 13.71 -7.77 2.62
C LEU A 138 12.67 -8.29 3.58
N ARG A 139 13.10 -8.71 4.77
CA ARG A 139 12.14 -8.88 5.87
C ARG A 139 11.53 -7.52 6.22
N PRO A 140 10.24 -7.44 6.57
CA PRO A 140 9.62 -6.17 6.90
C PRO A 140 10.35 -5.40 8.01
N ALA A 141 10.88 -6.11 9.01
CA ALA A 141 11.69 -5.51 10.08
C ALA A 141 13.00 -4.89 9.58
N ASP A 142 13.68 -5.53 8.61
CA ASP A 142 14.95 -5.02 8.07
C ASP A 142 14.72 -3.79 7.19
N ALA A 143 13.65 -3.79 6.37
CA ALA A 143 13.28 -2.61 5.58
C ALA A 143 12.98 -1.39 6.46
N LEU A 144 12.26 -1.60 7.57
CA LEU A 144 11.98 -0.53 8.55
C LEU A 144 13.25 -0.06 9.26
N ALA A 145 14.19 -0.95 9.57
CA ALA A 145 15.48 -0.59 10.18
C ALA A 145 16.36 0.22 9.22
N LEU A 146 16.39 -0.14 7.92
CA LEU A 146 17.10 0.64 6.90
C LEU A 146 16.44 2.02 6.68
N HIS A 147 15.11 2.09 6.71
CA HIS A 147 14.40 3.37 6.68
C HIS A 147 14.72 4.23 7.91
N ALA A 148 14.79 3.65 9.11
CA ALA A 148 15.11 4.35 10.34
C ALA A 148 16.49 5.04 10.32
N THR A 149 17.43 4.56 9.49
CA THR A 149 18.75 5.18 9.30
C THR A 149 18.83 6.08 8.07
N GLY A 150 17.74 6.20 7.30
CA GLY A 150 17.70 6.95 6.04
C GLY A 150 18.30 6.22 4.84
N ALA A 151 18.64 4.93 4.98
CA ALA A 151 19.18 4.12 3.89
C ALA A 151 18.11 3.68 2.87
N LEU A 152 16.84 3.62 3.28
CA LEU A 152 15.69 3.46 2.39
C LEU A 152 14.74 4.65 2.55
N THR A 153 14.28 5.19 1.43
CA THR A 153 13.18 6.16 1.43
C THR A 153 11.86 5.40 1.30
N LEU A 154 10.99 5.52 2.30
CA LEU A 154 9.65 4.93 2.30
C LEU A 154 8.59 6.02 2.42
N TYR A 155 7.38 5.69 1.98
CA TYR A 155 6.19 6.52 2.15
C TYR A 155 5.18 5.85 3.10
N PRO A 156 4.22 6.60 3.67
CA PRO A 156 3.34 6.09 4.72
C PRO A 156 2.65 4.76 4.39
N PRO A 157 2.06 4.55 3.19
CA PRO A 157 1.41 3.27 2.87
C PRO A 157 2.39 2.11 2.97
N THR A 158 3.56 2.22 2.32
CA THR A 158 4.60 1.18 2.36
C THR A 158 5.11 0.94 3.78
N TRP A 159 5.40 2.00 4.55
CA TRP A 159 5.91 1.88 5.92
C TRP A 159 4.91 1.17 6.84
N VAL A 160 3.64 1.58 6.82
CA VAL A 160 2.59 1.00 7.68
C VAL A 160 2.29 -0.44 7.29
N THR A 161 2.26 -0.75 5.99
CA THR A 161 2.16 -2.12 5.51
C THR A 161 3.30 -2.98 6.04
N LEU A 162 4.56 -2.54 5.91
CA LEU A 162 5.71 -3.28 6.47
C LEU A 162 5.59 -3.46 7.98
N ALA A 163 5.13 -2.44 8.72
CA ALA A 163 4.95 -2.54 10.17
C ALA A 163 3.93 -3.62 10.57
N GLY A 164 2.85 -3.78 9.79
CA GLY A 164 1.79 -4.77 10.00
C GLY A 164 2.09 -6.19 9.49
N LEU A 165 3.15 -6.37 8.70
CA LEU A 165 3.59 -7.68 8.19
C LEU A 165 4.68 -8.35 9.05
N ARG A 166 5.04 -7.75 10.19
CA ARG A 166 6.02 -8.34 11.11
C ARG A 166 5.40 -9.45 11.97
N GLY A 167 6.23 -10.43 12.31
CA GLY A 167 5.97 -11.34 13.44
C GLY A 167 5.42 -12.72 13.07
N ASP A 168 5.07 -12.97 11.81
CA ASP A 168 4.68 -14.31 11.36
C ASP A 168 5.92 -15.19 11.13
N ALA A 169 5.74 -16.49 11.36
CA ALA A 169 6.81 -17.48 11.21
C ALA A 169 7.13 -17.79 9.74
N ASP A 170 6.12 -17.80 8.89
CA ASP A 170 6.18 -18.14 7.47
C ASP A 170 5.02 -17.46 6.71
N VAL A 171 5.05 -17.58 5.38
CA VAL A 171 4.07 -16.96 4.49
C VAL A 171 2.66 -17.56 4.67
N ASP A 172 2.53 -18.85 5.00
CA ASP A 172 1.20 -19.45 5.19
C ASP A 172 0.51 -18.90 6.44
N ALA A 173 1.24 -18.75 7.54
CA ALA A 173 0.77 -18.10 8.75
C ALA A 173 0.38 -16.64 8.48
N LEU A 174 1.20 -15.90 7.74
CA LEU A 174 0.95 -14.52 7.34
C LEU A 174 -0.34 -14.39 6.50
N LEU A 175 -0.50 -15.20 5.46
CA LEU A 175 -1.68 -15.17 4.58
C LEU A 175 -2.95 -15.64 5.31
N THR A 176 -2.84 -16.62 6.20
CA THR A 176 -3.95 -17.08 7.05
C THR A 176 -4.41 -15.96 7.98
N ARG A 177 -3.45 -15.26 8.62
CA ARG A 177 -3.75 -14.13 9.51
C ARG A 177 -4.43 -13.00 8.76
N ILE A 178 -3.90 -12.60 7.60
CA ILE A 178 -4.46 -11.49 6.80
C ILE A 178 -5.86 -11.84 6.29
N SER A 179 -6.06 -13.06 5.77
CA SER A 179 -7.38 -13.52 5.28
C SER A 179 -8.46 -13.59 6.37
N ALA A 180 -8.07 -13.65 7.65
CA ALA A 180 -9.00 -13.69 8.77
C ALA A 180 -9.37 -12.29 9.30
N LEU A 181 -8.75 -11.23 8.80
CA LEU A 181 -9.00 -9.86 9.20
C LEU A 181 -9.91 -9.16 8.19
N GLU A 182 -10.72 -8.22 8.66
CA GLU A 182 -11.32 -7.23 7.78
C GLU A 182 -10.21 -6.29 7.26
N PRO A 183 -10.07 -6.09 5.94
CA PRO A 183 -9.06 -5.18 5.40
C PRO A 183 -9.26 -3.76 5.95
N PRO A 184 -8.25 -3.15 6.60
CA PRO A 184 -8.36 -1.80 7.10
C PRO A 184 -8.45 -0.79 5.95
N HIS A 185 -9.34 0.19 6.11
CA HIS A 185 -9.43 1.36 5.24
C HIS A 185 -8.76 2.56 5.91
N PHE A 186 -7.69 3.04 5.30
CA PHE A 186 -6.89 4.17 5.76
C PHE A 186 -7.35 5.45 5.06
N VAL A 187 -8.21 6.22 5.73
CA VAL A 187 -8.57 7.58 5.32
C VAL A 187 -7.71 8.57 6.12
N GLY A 188 -6.71 9.15 5.47
CA GLY A 188 -5.69 9.97 6.14
C GLY A 188 -5.89 11.48 5.99
N ARG A 189 -5.40 12.23 6.97
CA ARG A 189 -5.21 13.70 6.90
C ARG A 189 -3.86 14.06 7.51
N PHE A 190 -3.17 15.03 6.91
CA PHE A 190 -1.99 15.62 7.56
C PHE A 190 -2.43 16.65 8.61
N ALA A 191 -1.98 16.43 9.84
CA ALA A 191 -2.03 17.39 10.94
C ALA A 191 -0.70 18.19 11.00
N PRO A 192 -0.66 19.31 11.75
CA PRO A 192 0.56 20.08 11.98
C PRO A 192 1.72 19.21 12.49
N GLY A 193 2.96 19.64 12.21
CA GLY A 193 4.15 18.92 12.65
C GLY A 193 4.53 17.70 11.80
N ARG A 194 3.92 17.52 10.62
CA ARG A 194 4.11 16.35 9.73
C ARG A 194 3.63 15.06 10.38
N VAL A 195 2.46 15.10 11.02
CA VAL A 195 1.79 13.91 11.56
C VAL A 195 0.67 13.51 10.61
N LEU A 196 0.64 12.24 10.20
CA LEU A 196 -0.48 11.66 9.47
C LEU A 196 -1.43 11.03 10.49
N VAL A 197 -2.68 11.49 10.54
CA VAL A 197 -3.74 10.92 11.38
C VAL A 197 -4.77 10.21 10.51
N TRP A 198 -5.30 9.08 10.98
CA TRP A 198 -6.35 8.32 10.31
C TRP A 198 -7.72 8.52 10.97
N SER A 199 -8.79 8.15 10.27
CA SER A 199 -10.19 8.47 10.62
C SER A 199 -10.67 8.00 12.00
N ASP A 200 -9.99 7.02 12.58
CA ASP A 200 -10.22 6.46 13.91
C ASP A 200 -9.37 7.13 15.02
N ASP A 201 -8.48 8.08 14.68
CA ASP A 201 -7.75 8.90 15.64
C ASP A 201 -8.65 10.01 16.21
N VAL A 202 -8.56 10.27 17.52
CA VAL A 202 -9.34 11.35 18.16
C VAL A 202 -9.07 12.73 17.55
N ALA A 203 -7.88 12.96 17.01
CA ALA A 203 -7.47 14.22 16.40
C ALA A 203 -7.80 14.31 14.91
N PHE A 204 -8.48 13.31 14.33
CA PHE A 204 -8.74 13.29 12.90
C PHE A 204 -9.51 14.52 12.42
N ALA A 205 -10.56 14.92 13.13
CA ALA A 205 -11.42 16.04 12.74
C ALA A 205 -10.94 17.41 13.25
N ASP A 206 -10.07 17.44 14.27
CA ASP A 206 -9.64 18.67 14.95
C ASP A 206 -8.20 18.56 15.47
N ASP A 207 -7.31 19.40 14.94
CA ASP A 207 -5.91 19.48 15.35
C ASP A 207 -5.75 19.90 16.82
N ALA A 208 -6.74 20.57 17.42
CA ALA A 208 -6.71 20.92 18.84
C ALA A 208 -6.72 19.68 19.76
N LEU A 209 -7.09 18.51 19.23
CA LEU A 209 -7.17 17.26 19.96
C LEU A 209 -5.91 16.38 19.84
N LEU A 210 -4.84 16.85 19.18
CA LEU A 210 -3.59 16.08 19.02
C LEU A 210 -3.02 15.57 20.36
N GLU A 211 -3.11 16.40 21.40
CA GLU A 211 -2.65 16.07 22.76
C GLU A 211 -3.78 15.55 23.68
N ALA A 212 -5.03 15.55 23.21
CA ALA A 212 -6.18 15.14 24.03
C ALA A 212 -6.22 13.61 24.18
N PRO A 213 -6.56 13.05 25.36
CA PRO A 213 -6.66 11.60 25.52
C PRO A 213 -7.73 10.99 24.60
N GLY A 214 -7.49 9.79 24.08
CA GLY A 214 -8.44 9.09 23.21
C GLY A 214 -7.78 8.01 22.38
N ALA A 215 -8.56 7.41 21.47
CA ALA A 215 -8.06 6.47 20.48
C ALA A 215 -6.95 7.11 19.63
N ARG A 216 -5.97 6.29 19.27
CA ARG A 216 -4.81 6.70 18.48
C ARG A 216 -4.68 5.85 17.25
N HIS A 217 -4.50 6.51 16.13
CA HIS A 217 -4.07 5.89 14.90
C HIS A 217 -3.38 6.96 14.06
N ARG A 218 -2.05 7.03 14.22
CA ARG A 218 -1.25 8.08 13.60
C ARG A 218 0.21 7.71 13.43
N LEU A 219 0.83 8.35 12.46
CA LEU A 219 2.23 8.21 12.11
C LEU A 219 2.90 9.57 12.17
N ASP A 220 3.93 9.71 13.00
CA ASP A 220 4.76 10.90 13.10
C ASP A 220 5.94 10.79 12.12
N LEU A 221 5.98 11.72 11.15
CA LEU A 221 6.99 11.80 10.08
C LEU A 221 8.00 12.94 10.31
N SER A 222 7.99 13.57 11.49
CA SER A 222 8.80 14.74 11.80
C SER A 222 10.30 14.44 11.84
N ALA A 223 10.68 13.23 12.28
CA ALA A 223 12.05 12.75 12.35
C ALA A 223 12.13 11.23 12.11
N LEU A 224 13.31 10.75 11.69
CA LEU A 224 13.61 9.32 11.68
C LEU A 224 14.15 8.89 13.07
N PRO A 225 13.81 7.68 13.56
CA PRO A 225 12.79 6.78 13.03
C PRO A 225 11.37 7.35 13.19
N TRP A 226 10.48 7.04 12.25
CA TRP A 226 9.07 7.39 12.38
C TRP A 226 8.43 6.66 13.58
N SER A 227 7.49 7.33 14.23
CA SER A 227 6.72 6.77 15.34
C SER A 227 5.29 6.46 14.89
N TYR A 228 4.85 5.23 15.10
CA TYR A 228 3.49 4.79 14.76
C TYR A 228 2.74 4.41 16.03
N GLU A 229 1.64 5.11 16.28
CA GLU A 229 0.81 4.94 17.46
C GLU A 229 -0.55 4.39 17.05
N ARG A 230 -0.91 3.22 17.59
CA ARG A 230 -2.22 2.59 17.39
C ARG A 230 -2.71 1.99 18.70
N SER A 231 -3.79 2.53 19.28
CA SER A 231 -4.35 2.11 20.59
C SER A 231 -5.84 2.40 20.72
#